data_AF-A0A409XTT3-F1
#
_entry.id   AF-A0A409XTT3-F1
#
_cell.length_a   1.000
_cell.length_b   1.000
_cell.length_c   1.000
_cell.angle_alpha   90.00
_cell.angle_beta   90.00
_cell.angle_gamma   90.00
#
_symmetry.space_group_name_H-M   'P 1'
#
loop_
_entity.id
_entity.type
_entity.pdbx_description
1 polymer ?
#
loop_
_entity_poly.entity_id
_entity_poly.type
_entity_poly.pdbx_seq_one_letter_code
_entity_poly.pdbx_strand_id
1 'polypeptide(L)' 'MEEEPEETEPIMDSTDSTDAPLEDFNALVIDFIEAKDSKEIDQAWINVKTAASQTLAMEHENRTP' A
#
# COMPACT_ATOMS: atom_id res chain seq x y z
N MET A 1 15.07 -6.03 45.86
CA MET A 1 13.77 -5.70 45.26
C MET A 1 13.79 -6.40 43.92
N GLU A 2 12.97 -7.43 43.78
CA GLU A 2 12.83 -8.17 42.54
C GLU A 2 11.92 -7.32 41.64
N GLU A 3 12.46 -6.77 40.56
CA GLU A 3 11.65 -6.11 39.53
C GLU A 3 11.22 -7.19 38.53
N GLU A 4 9.91 -7.41 38.45
CA GLU A 4 9.26 -8.17 37.39
C GLU A 4 9.62 -7.55 36.04
N PRO A 5 10.00 -8.34 35.01
CA PRO A 5 10.05 -7.80 33.66
C PRO A 5 8.61 -7.55 33.21
N GLU A 6 8.26 -6.28 32.99
CA GLU A 6 7.04 -5.92 32.28
C GLU A 6 7.05 -6.61 30.91
N GLU A 7 6.21 -7.64 30.76
CA GLU A 7 5.79 -8.15 29.45
C GLU A 7 5.08 -7.01 28.72
N THR A 8 5.86 -6.20 28.01
CA THR A 8 5.35 -5.29 27.01
C THR A 8 4.94 -6.13 25.81
N GLU A 9 3.64 -6.08 25.51
CA GLU A 9 2.96 -6.82 24.45
C GLU A 9 3.78 -6.85 23.15
N PRO A 10 3.73 -7.94 22.36
CA PRO A 10 4.38 -7.95 21.06
C PRO A 10 3.81 -6.77 20.27
N ILE A 11 4.69 -5.85 19.89
CA ILE A 11 4.40 -4.81 18.91
C ILE A 11 3.89 -5.59 17.70
N MET A 12 2.56 -5.63 17.57
CA MET A 12 1.89 -6.37 16.52
C MET A 12 2.36 -5.72 15.24
N ASP A 13 3.24 -6.43 14.54
CA ASP A 13 3.88 -6.02 13.31
C ASP A 13 2.76 -5.56 12.38
N SER A 14 2.66 -4.25 12.15
CA SER A 14 1.60 -3.64 11.34
C SER A 14 1.69 -4.02 9.85
N THR A 15 2.43 -5.08 9.53
CA THR A 15 2.65 -5.61 8.19
C THR A 15 1.38 -6.14 7.54
N ASP A 16 0.37 -6.51 8.33
CA ASP A 16 -0.88 -7.10 7.82
C ASP A 16 -1.76 -6.09 7.06
N SER A 17 -1.57 -4.78 7.26
CA SER A 17 -2.33 -3.74 6.56
C SER A 17 -1.63 -3.17 5.32
N THR A 18 -0.38 -3.58 5.05
CA THR A 18 0.45 -3.10 3.94
C THR A 18 0.43 -4.00 2.70
N ASP A 19 -0.03 -5.25 2.81
CA ASP A 19 -0.09 -6.17 1.68
C ASP A 19 -1.31 -5.93 0.77
N ALA A 20 -2.48 -5.60 1.32
CA ALA A 20 -3.69 -5.34 0.53
C ALA A 20 -3.53 -4.19 -0.50
N PRO A 21 -2.92 -3.03 -0.17
CA PRO A 21 -2.65 -1.97 -1.15
C PRO A 21 -1.69 -2.39 -2.26
N LEU A 22 -0.80 -3.35 -2.00
CA LEU A 22 0.20 -3.83 -2.96
C LEU A 22 -0.40 -4.83 -3.94
N GLU A 23 -1.25 -5.74 -3.46
CA GLU A 23 -2.03 -6.65 -4.33
C GLU A 23 -2.95 -5.86 -5.26
N ASP A 24 -3.66 -4.86 -4.75
CA ASP A 24 -4.52 -3.98 -5.54
C ASP A 24 -3.71 -3.19 -6.60
N PHE A 25 -2.52 -2.71 -6.24
CA PHE A 25 -1.63 -2.04 -7.20
C PHE A 25 -1.12 -2.99 -8.29
N ASN A 26 -0.75 -4.23 -7.93
CA ASN A 26 -0.29 -5.23 -8.89
C ASN A 26 -1.37 -5.60 -9.91
N ALA A 27 -2.63 -5.70 -9.48
CA ALA A 27 -3.76 -5.92 -10.39
C ALA A 27 -3.89 -4.78 -11.43
N LEU A 28 -3.77 -3.52 -10.99
CA LEU A 28 -3.83 -2.37 -11.90
C LEU A 28 -2.67 -2.33 -12.91
N VAL A 29 -1.48 -2.80 -12.51
CA VAL A 29 -0.32 -2.91 -13.41
C VAL A 29 -0.55 -4.00 -14.46
N ILE A 30 -1.14 -5.14 -14.07
CA ILE A 30 -1.52 -6.21 -15.01
C ILE A 30 -2.54 -5.69 -16.02
N ASP A 31 -3.60 -5.00 -15.56
CA ASP A 31 -4.60 -4.40 -16.45
C ASP A 31 -3.98 -3.44 -17.47
N PHE A 32 -2.99 -2.63 -17.05
CA PHE A 32 -2.25 -1.73 -17.94
C PHE A 32 -1.41 -2.49 -18.98
N ILE A 33 -0.78 -3.61 -18.61
CA ILE A 33 0.02 -4.45 -19.53
C ILE A 33 -0.88 -5.19 -20.52
N GLU A 34 -2.06 -5.63 -20.08
CA GLU A 34 -2.99 -6.40 -20.89
C GLU A 34 -3.81 -5.54 -21.86
N ALA A 35 -4.03 -4.26 -21.51
CA ALA A 35 -4.76 -3.29 -22.32
C ALA A 35 -4.28 -3.26 -23.78
N LYS A 36 -5.24 -3.33 -24.72
CA LYS A 36 -4.93 -3.45 -26.16
C LYS A 36 -5.26 -2.21 -26.96
N ASP A 37 -6.20 -1.40 -26.50
CA ASP A 37 -6.56 -0.15 -27.16
C ASP A 37 -6.11 1.08 -26.37
N SER A 38 -5.94 2.19 -27.08
CA SER A 38 -5.40 3.42 -26.50
C SER A 38 -6.26 3.97 -25.36
N LYS A 39 -7.58 3.75 -25.40
CA LYS A 39 -8.48 4.27 -24.36
C LYS A 39 -8.37 3.43 -23.09
N GLU A 40 -8.28 2.11 -23.22
CA GLU A 40 -8.00 1.20 -22.11
C GLU A 40 -6.63 1.49 -21.49
N ILE A 41 -5.60 1.71 -22.32
CA ILE A 41 -4.24 2.07 -21.86
C ILE A 41 -4.27 3.39 -21.08
N ASP A 42 -4.93 4.43 -21.61
CA ASP A 42 -5.03 5.73 -20.96
C ASP A 42 -5.74 5.62 -19.60
N GLN A 43 -6.83 4.84 -19.54
CA GLN A 43 -7.58 4.64 -18.31
C GLN A 43 -6.80 3.82 -17.28
N ALA A 44 -6.17 2.72 -17.69
CA ALA A 44 -5.35 1.89 -16.82
C ALA A 44 -4.14 2.68 -16.29
N TRP A 45 -3.52 3.53 -17.13
CA TRP A 45 -2.45 4.42 -16.70
C TRP A 45 -2.90 5.47 -15.66
N ILE A 46 -4.10 6.02 -15.82
CA ILE A 46 -4.70 6.93 -14.81
C ILE A 46 -4.90 6.20 -13.48
N ASN A 47 -5.41 4.97 -13.52
CA ASN A 47 -5.66 4.18 -12.31
C ASN A 47 -4.35 3.86 -11.57
N VAL A 48 -3.31 3.40 -12.27
CA VAL A 48 -1.99 3.12 -11.69
C VAL A 48 -1.39 4.36 -11.03
N LYS A 49 -1.43 5.52 -11.70
CA LYS A 49 -0.91 6.78 -11.13
C LYS A 49 -1.70 7.22 -9.88
N THR A 50 -3.01 7.01 -9.89
CA THR A 50 -3.88 7.38 -8.77
C THR A 50 -3.56 6.53 -7.55
N ALA A 51 -3.49 5.21 -7.72
CA ALA A 51 -3.13 4.28 -6.65
C ALA A 51 -1.73 4.60 -6.08
N ALA A 52 -0.73 4.79 -6.94
CA ALA A 52 0.62 5.17 -6.50
C ALA A 52 0.64 6.47 -5.69
N SER A 53 -0.13 7.48 -6.11
CA SER A 53 -0.22 8.77 -5.40
C SER A 53 -0.90 8.63 -4.04
N GLN A 54 -1.93 7.78 -3.93
CA GLN A 54 -2.62 7.51 -2.67
C GLN A 54 -1.71 6.78 -1.69
N THR A 55 -0.97 5.76 -2.14
CA THR A 55 0.03 5.07 -1.31
C THR A 55 1.09 6.04 -0.80
N LEU A 56 1.59 6.92 -1.67
CA LEU A 56 2.57 7.94 -1.28
C LEU A 56 1.99 8.95 -0.26
N ALA A 57 0.73 9.37 -0.44
CA ALA A 57 0.06 10.26 0.49
C ALA A 57 -0.15 9.61 1.87
N MET A 58 -0.55 8.34 1.92
CA MET A 58 -0.65 7.56 3.16
C MET A 58 0.71 7.39 3.85
N GLU A 59 1.79 7.15 3.11
CA GLU A 59 3.15 7.09 3.66
C GLU A 59 3.56 8.45 4.26
N HIS A 60 3.15 9.56 3.64
CA HIS A 60 3.43 10.90 4.13
C HIS A 60 2.60 11.26 5.38
N GLU A 61 1.32 10.89 5.43
CA GLU A 61 0.46 11.09 6.60
C GLU A 61 0.99 10.30 7.82
N ASN A 62 1.38 9.03 7.62
CA ASN A 62 1.95 8.19 8.68
C ASN A 62 3.35 8.60 9.16
N ARG A 63 3.98 9.60 8.52
CA ARG A 63 5.30 10.14 8.87
C ARG A 63 5.27 11.54 9.48
N THR A 64 4.09 12.15 9.61
CA THR A 64 3.97 13.47 10.24
C THR A 64 3.59 13.28 11.72
N PRO A 65 4.45 13.69 12.68
CA PRO A 65 4.22 13.50 14.11
C PRO A 65 3.11 14.39 14.69
#